data_AF-A0AAN7P360-F1
#
_entry.id   AF-A0AAN7P360-F1
#
_cell.length_a   1.000
_cell.length_b   1.000
_cell.length_c   1.000
_cell.angle_alpha   90.00
_cell.angle_beta   90.00
_cell.angle_gamma   90.00
#
_symmetry.space_group_name_H-M   'P 1'
#
loop_
_entity.id
_entity.type
_entity.pdbx_description
1 polymer ?
#
loop_
_entity_poly.entity_id
_entity_poly.type
_entity_poly.pdbx_seq_one_letter_code
_entity_poly.pdbx_strand_id
1 'polypeptide(L)'
;MSAREMMTFTLYFPIMIGDLVPLDDPVWNFLLNFIEIVDMLLCFEFDILNISILEKKIEKHNNDYITLFNDTLKPKYHNISHYPKLIRKSGPLRKSWCFKCEAKHRQFKIYSRIITSRKNICLTLAKKYELKFAHQLMIGTNFLKLRFNLNIKHNKTLSNYKNFISEILHNNEISIEFYSHVQ
;
A
#
# COMPACT_ATOMS: atom_id res chain seq x y z
N MET A 1 14.58 6.32 -4.47
CA MET A 1 13.23 5.83 -4.82
C MET A 1 12.21 6.40 -3.86
N SER A 2 11.11 6.98 -4.35
CA SER A 2 9.94 7.32 -3.53
C SER A 2 9.25 6.06 -3.03
N ALA A 3 8.42 6.18 -1.98
CA ALA A 3 7.67 5.03 -1.46
C ALA A 3 6.75 4.39 -2.52
N ARG A 4 6.23 5.19 -3.46
CA ARG A 4 5.42 4.70 -4.59
C ARG A 4 6.28 3.93 -5.58
N GLU A 5 7.45 4.46 -5.95
CA GLU A 5 8.41 3.77 -6.82
C GLU A 5 8.83 2.43 -6.23
N MET A 6 9.11 2.38 -4.92
CA MET A 6 9.45 1.14 -4.23
C MET A 6 8.29 0.14 -4.27
N MET A 7 7.06 0.58 -3.97
CA MET A 7 5.89 -0.28 -4.03
C MET A 7 5.66 -0.85 -5.44
N THR A 8 5.76 0.00 -6.46
CA THR A 8 5.68 -0.41 -7.87
C THR A 8 6.76 -1.44 -8.20
N PHE A 9 8.01 -1.15 -7.84
CA PHE A 9 9.12 -2.09 -8.04
C PHE A 9 8.84 -3.44 -7.38
N THR A 10 8.45 -3.47 -6.09
CA THR A 10 8.17 -4.72 -5.38
C THR A 10 7.05 -5.54 -6.03
N LEU A 11 6.00 -4.91 -6.54
CA LEU A 11 4.89 -5.59 -7.20
C LEU A 11 5.26 -6.16 -8.58
N TYR A 12 6.08 -5.44 -9.36
CA TYR A 12 6.47 -5.87 -10.70
C TYR A 12 7.74 -6.71 -10.72
N PHE A 13 8.49 -6.78 -9.62
CA PHE A 13 9.73 -7.54 -9.53
C PHE A 13 9.56 -9.03 -9.87
N PRO A 14 8.52 -9.74 -9.38
CA PRO A 14 8.26 -11.13 -9.80
C PRO A 14 8.03 -11.28 -11.31
N ILE A 15 7.45 -10.27 -11.96
CA ILE A 15 7.18 -10.28 -13.39
C ILE A 15 8.48 -10.03 -14.19
N MET A 16 9.41 -9.24 -13.64
CA MET A 16 10.65 -8.87 -14.33
C MET A 16 11.70 -9.99 -14.35
N ILE A 17 11.74 -10.83 -13.30
CA ILE A 17 12.84 -11.78 -13.08
C ILE A 17 12.30 -13.20 -12.83
N GLY A 18 11.00 -13.40 -12.66
CA GLY A 18 10.43 -14.69 -12.25
C GLY A 18 10.69 -15.84 -13.23
N ASP A 19 10.93 -15.56 -14.51
CA ASP A 19 11.32 -16.52 -15.54
C ASP A 19 12.78 -17.01 -15.39
N LEU A 20 13.62 -16.24 -14.70
CA LEU A 20 15.03 -16.58 -14.44
C LEU A 20 15.24 -17.34 -13.13
N VAL A 21 14.19 -17.49 -12.31
CA VAL A 21 14.28 -18.11 -10.98
C VAL A 21 13.87 -19.58 -11.05
N PRO A 22 14.62 -20.51 -10.43
CA PRO A 22 14.23 -21.91 -10.32
C PRO A 22 12.87 -22.08 -9.62
N LEU A 23 12.05 -23.03 -10.11
CA LEU A 23 10.66 -23.22 -9.65
C LEU A 23 10.53 -23.50 -8.14
N ASP A 24 11.51 -24.17 -7.53
CA ASP A 24 11.47 -24.59 -6.13
C ASP A 24 12.40 -23.79 -5.21
N ASP A 25 12.80 -22.58 -5.62
CA ASP A 25 13.66 -21.75 -4.78
C ASP A 25 12.94 -21.30 -3.50
N PRO A 26 13.44 -21.65 -2.30
CA PRO A 26 12.76 -21.35 -1.05
C PRO A 26 12.78 -19.85 -0.70
N VAL A 27 13.81 -19.11 -1.15
CA VAL A 27 13.92 -17.66 -0.94
C VAL A 27 12.93 -16.93 -1.84
N TRP A 28 12.71 -17.42 -3.06
CA TRP A 28 11.68 -16.93 -3.96
C TRP A 28 10.28 -17.11 -3.39
N ASN A 29 9.97 -18.29 -2.87
CA ASN A 29 8.69 -18.56 -2.21
C ASN A 29 8.47 -17.67 -0.98
N PHE A 30 9.53 -17.40 -0.21
CA PHE A 30 9.51 -16.43 0.88
C PHE A 30 9.16 -15.01 0.40
N LEU A 31 9.75 -14.57 -0.72
CA LEU A 31 9.47 -13.28 -1.36
C LEU A 31 8.02 -13.19 -1.86
N LEU A 32 7.54 -14.23 -2.56
CA LEU A 32 6.16 -14.26 -3.08
C LEU A 32 5.14 -14.18 -1.94
N ASN A 33 5.34 -14.95 -0.86
CA ASN A 33 4.48 -14.87 0.32
C ASN A 33 4.49 -13.45 0.93
N PHE A 34 5.64 -12.78 0.97
CA PHE A 34 5.71 -11.39 1.42
C PHE A 34 4.92 -10.43 0.52
N ILE A 35 5.01 -10.60 -0.79
CA ILE A 35 4.27 -9.77 -1.76
C ILE A 35 2.75 -9.97 -1.59
N GLU A 36 2.30 -11.20 -1.39
CA GLU A 36 0.89 -11.51 -1.13
C GLU A 36 0.40 -10.89 0.19
N ILE A 37 1.21 -10.92 1.26
CA ILE A 37 0.89 -10.22 2.51
C ILE A 37 0.72 -8.73 2.24
N VAL A 38 1.66 -8.11 1.52
CA VAL A 38 1.59 -6.69 1.18
C VAL A 38 0.33 -6.40 0.33
N ASP A 39 -0.01 -7.23 -0.65
CA ASP A 39 -1.21 -7.07 -1.48
C ASP A 39 -2.49 -7.13 -0.63
N MET A 40 -2.59 -8.10 0.27
CA MET A 40 -3.69 -8.18 1.23
C MET A 40 -3.81 -6.90 2.06
N LEU A 41 -2.70 -6.42 2.63
CA LEU A 41 -2.67 -5.19 3.46
C LEU A 41 -3.11 -3.92 2.70
N LEU A 42 -2.98 -3.92 1.37
CA LEU A 42 -3.38 -2.84 0.48
C LEU A 42 -4.86 -2.91 0.05
N CYS A 43 -5.60 -3.93 0.47
CA CYS A 43 -7.02 -4.04 0.19
C CYS A 43 -7.81 -2.91 0.86
N PHE A 44 -8.87 -2.45 0.19
CA PHE A 44 -9.77 -1.42 0.71
C PHE A 44 -10.71 -1.94 1.79
N GLU A 45 -10.98 -3.25 1.76
CA GLU A 45 -11.93 -3.97 2.60
C GLU A 45 -11.33 -5.32 2.96
N PHE A 46 -11.71 -5.84 4.12
CA PHE A 46 -11.24 -7.12 4.63
C PHE A 46 -12.44 -7.93 5.09
N ASP A 47 -12.49 -9.18 4.63
CA ASP A 47 -13.40 -10.18 5.17
C ASP A 47 -12.74 -10.97 6.31
N ILE A 48 -13.54 -11.59 7.17
CA ILE A 48 -13.08 -12.39 8.31
C ILE A 48 -12.18 -13.54 7.83
N LEU A 49 -12.54 -14.18 6.72
CA LEU A 49 -11.75 -15.23 6.10
C LEU A 49 -10.37 -14.71 5.66
N ASN A 50 -10.33 -13.56 4.99
CA ASN A 50 -9.08 -12.92 4.54
C ASN A 50 -8.15 -12.58 5.72
N ILE A 51 -8.72 -12.18 6.86
CA ILE A 51 -7.94 -11.93 8.09
C ILE A 51 -7.30 -13.23 8.59
N SER A 52 -8.02 -14.36 8.56
CA SER A 52 -7.46 -15.66 8.96
C SER A 52 -6.36 -16.13 8.00
N ILE A 53 -6.53 -15.91 6.69
CA ILE A 53 -5.50 -16.21 5.69
C ILE A 53 -4.26 -15.34 5.94
N LEU A 54 -4.46 -14.05 6.21
CA LEU A 54 -3.38 -13.13 6.53
C LEU A 54 -2.58 -13.57 7.77
N GLU A 55 -3.25 -14.02 8.84
CA GLU A 55 -2.60 -14.57 10.03
C GLU A 55 -1.68 -15.74 9.68
N LYS A 56 -2.18 -16.72 8.92
CA LYS A 56 -1.40 -17.90 8.50
C LYS A 56 -0.22 -17.51 7.62
N LYS A 57 -0.41 -16.58 6.66
CA LYS A 57 0.67 -16.10 5.79
C LYS A 57 1.77 -15.40 6.58
N ILE A 58 1.42 -14.56 7.55
CA ILE A 58 2.37 -13.86 8.42
C ILE A 58 3.15 -14.84 9.29
N GLU A 59 2.46 -15.81 9.90
CA GLU A 59 3.11 -16.84 10.70
C GLU A 59 4.12 -17.65 9.87
N LYS A 60 3.70 -18.10 8.68
CA LYS A 60 4.59 -18.77 7.72
C LYS A 60 5.79 -17.88 7.36
N HIS A 61 5.56 -16.62 7.00
CA HIS A 61 6.61 -15.68 6.63
C HIS A 61 7.64 -15.49 7.74
N ASN A 62 7.19 -15.33 8.99
CA ASN A 62 8.09 -15.15 10.13
C ASN A 62 8.89 -16.42 10.43
N ASN A 63 8.28 -17.60 10.31
CA ASN A 63 8.97 -18.87 10.47
C ASN A 63 10.01 -19.08 9.37
N ASP A 64 9.63 -18.85 8.10
CA ASP A 64 10.50 -18.95 6.93
C ASP A 64 11.69 -17.97 7.04
N TYR A 65 11.49 -16.78 7.61
CA TYR A 65 12.59 -15.84 7.84
C TYR A 65 13.64 -16.41 8.80
N ILE A 66 13.20 -17.00 9.91
CA ILE A 66 14.10 -17.56 10.91
C ILE A 66 14.83 -18.79 10.34
N THR A 67 14.14 -19.65 9.60
CA THR A 67 14.73 -20.88 9.05
C THR A 67 15.69 -20.61 7.89
N LEU A 68 15.34 -19.71 6.97
CA LEU A 68 16.14 -19.44 5.77
C LEU A 68 17.35 -18.54 6.04
N PHE A 69 17.20 -17.53 6.90
CA PHE A 69 18.27 -16.56 7.16
C PHE A 69 19.01 -16.80 8.48
N ASN A 70 18.53 -17.76 9.30
CA ASN A 70 19.11 -18.11 10.60
C ASN A 70 19.34 -16.88 11.51
N ASP A 71 18.38 -15.94 11.46
CA ASP A 71 18.43 -14.63 12.11
C ASP A 71 17.20 -14.40 12.98
N THR A 72 17.31 -13.48 13.94
CA THR A 72 16.21 -13.08 14.80
C THR A 72 15.19 -12.23 14.07
N LEU A 73 13.92 -12.35 14.47
CA LEU A 73 12.84 -11.61 13.84
C LEU A 73 13.04 -10.09 13.99
N LYS A 74 13.22 -9.40 12.86
CA LYS A 74 13.36 -7.94 12.86
C LYS A 74 12.10 -7.26 13.44
N PRO A 75 12.23 -6.09 14.08
CA PRO A 75 11.08 -5.37 14.66
C PRO A 75 9.94 -5.12 13.66
N LYS A 76 10.25 -4.95 12.37
CA LYS A 76 9.25 -4.78 11.32
C LYS A 76 8.35 -6.01 11.16
N TYR A 77 8.94 -7.20 11.18
CA TYR A 77 8.20 -8.46 11.05
C TYR A 77 7.43 -8.79 12.33
N HIS A 78 7.98 -8.45 13.49
CA HIS A 78 7.22 -8.50 14.75
C HIS A 78 6.00 -7.55 14.72
N ASN A 79 6.14 -6.33 14.18
CA ASN A 79 5.02 -5.41 14.10
C ASN A 79 3.90 -5.93 13.18
N ILE A 80 4.24 -6.63 12.10
CA ILE A 80 3.28 -7.21 11.16
C ILE A 80 2.40 -8.27 11.84
N SER A 81 2.91 -9.02 12.84
CA SER A 81 2.08 -10.01 13.55
C SER A 81 0.89 -9.40 14.29
N HIS A 82 0.93 -8.10 14.60
CA HIS A 82 -0.18 -7.38 15.25
C HIS A 82 -1.23 -6.87 14.25
N TYR A 83 -0.94 -6.91 12.94
CA TYR A 83 -1.80 -6.32 11.91
C TYR A 83 -3.18 -6.97 11.84
N PRO A 84 -3.34 -8.30 11.91
CA PRO A 84 -4.67 -8.94 11.94
C PRO A 84 -5.55 -8.42 13.08
N LYS A 85 -4.97 -8.28 14.29
CA LYS A 85 -5.67 -7.72 15.45
C LYS A 85 -6.05 -6.25 15.25
N LEU A 86 -5.18 -5.46 14.63
CA LEU A 86 -5.48 -4.07 14.28
C LEU A 86 -6.59 -3.98 13.24
N ILE A 87 -6.60 -4.84 12.22
CA ILE A 87 -7.64 -4.87 11.18
C ILE A 87 -9.00 -5.20 11.81
N ARG A 88 -9.07 -6.16 12.72
CA ARG A 88 -10.32 -6.49 13.44
C ARG A 88 -10.88 -5.33 14.27
N LYS A 89 -10.01 -4.49 14.83
CA LYS A 89 -10.41 -3.37 15.71
C LYS A 89 -10.67 -2.07 14.98
N SER A 90 -9.84 -1.74 14.01
CA SER A 90 -9.79 -0.43 13.35
C SER A 90 -10.14 -0.48 11.86
N GLY A 91 -10.32 -1.68 11.30
CA GLY A 91 -10.60 -1.89 9.89
C GLY A 91 -9.35 -1.88 9.00
N PRO A 92 -9.54 -1.78 7.67
CA PRO A 92 -8.47 -1.88 6.68
C PRO A 92 -7.32 -0.89 6.89
N LEU A 93 -6.08 -1.39 6.94
CA LEU A 93 -4.87 -0.61 7.24
C LEU A 93 -4.51 0.41 6.15
N ARG A 94 -4.97 0.21 4.92
CA ARG A 94 -4.82 1.20 3.84
C ARG A 94 -5.43 2.56 4.20
N LYS A 95 -6.41 2.64 5.11
CA LYS A 95 -6.99 3.93 5.51
C LYS A 95 -6.10 4.68 6.53
N SER A 96 -5.20 3.99 7.22
CA SER A 96 -4.34 4.55 8.28
C SER A 96 -2.88 4.80 7.84
N TRP A 97 -2.51 4.48 6.59
CA TRP A 97 -1.15 4.69 6.09
C TRP A 97 -0.76 6.16 5.86
N CYS A 98 0.55 6.43 5.82
CA CYS A 98 1.10 7.80 5.78
C CYS A 98 1.43 8.36 4.39
N PHE A 99 1.18 7.63 3.30
CA PHE A 99 1.53 8.08 1.93
C PHE A 99 0.98 9.47 1.58
N LYS A 100 -0.29 9.73 1.95
CA LYS A 100 -0.94 11.03 1.69
C LYS A 100 -0.33 12.15 2.55
N CYS A 101 0.02 11.86 3.80
CA CYS A 101 0.66 12.80 4.71
C CYS A 101 2.05 13.20 4.19
N GLU A 102 2.85 12.23 3.75
CA GLU A 102 4.16 12.49 3.15
C GLU A 102 4.06 13.29 1.85
N ALA A 103 3.09 12.98 1.00
CA ALA A 103 2.82 13.76 -0.20
C ALA A 103 2.47 15.22 0.14
N LYS A 104 1.68 15.45 1.19
CA LYS A 104 1.36 16.81 1.68
C LYS A 104 2.59 17.58 2.13
N HIS A 105 3.57 16.91 2.77
CA HIS A 105 4.82 17.54 3.20
C HIS A 105 5.63 18.13 2.04
N ARG A 106 5.51 17.60 0.81
CA ARG A 106 6.19 18.15 -0.38
C ARG A 106 5.92 19.65 -0.54
N GLN A 107 4.67 20.07 -0.32
CA GLN A 107 4.28 21.48 -0.44
C GLN A 107 5.06 22.37 0.54
N PHE A 108 5.18 21.94 1.79
CA PHE A 108 5.92 22.67 2.82
C PHE A 108 7.42 22.72 2.52
N LYS A 109 8.01 21.63 1.99
CA LYS A 109 9.42 21.61 1.55
C LYS A 109 9.70 22.59 0.41
N ILE A 110 8.76 22.73 -0.53
CA ILE A 110 8.89 23.71 -1.62
C ILE A 110 8.84 25.13 -1.04
N TYR A 111 7.89 25.40 -0.16
CA TYR A 111 7.76 26.72 0.47
C TYR A 111 9.00 27.10 1.28
N SER A 112 9.53 26.17 2.08
CA SER A 112 10.70 26.45 2.92
C SER A 112 11.96 26.75 2.11
N ARG A 113 12.09 26.20 0.90
CA ARG A 113 13.21 26.50 -0.01
C ARG A 113 13.12 27.89 -0.63
N ILE A 114 11.92 28.37 -0.92
CA ILE A 114 11.68 29.65 -1.60
C ILE A 114 11.70 30.83 -0.62
N ILE A 115 11.27 30.61 0.63
CA ILE A 115 11.20 31.68 1.63
C ILE A 115 12.63 32.09 2.05
N THR A 116 12.93 33.38 1.87
CA THR A 116 14.22 33.99 2.21
C THR A 116 14.35 34.26 3.71
N SER A 117 13.26 34.63 4.40
CA SER A 117 13.26 34.85 5.85
C SER A 117 13.21 33.54 6.63
N ARG A 118 14.15 33.34 7.55
CA ARG A 118 14.21 32.15 8.43
C ARG A 118 13.71 32.42 9.85
N LYS A 119 13.19 33.63 10.12
CA LYS A 119 12.61 33.98 11.41
C LYS A 119 11.29 33.23 11.58
N ASN A 120 11.31 32.20 12.44
CA ASN A 120 10.16 31.34 12.74
C ASN A 120 9.50 30.71 11.49
N ILE A 121 10.21 29.76 10.87
CA ILE A 121 9.79 29.10 9.63
C ILE A 121 8.44 28.39 9.76
N CYS A 122 8.15 27.76 10.90
CA CYS A 122 6.89 27.05 11.14
C CYS A 122 5.69 27.98 11.05
N LEU A 123 5.76 29.15 11.71
CA LEU A 123 4.72 30.17 11.66
C LEU A 123 4.50 30.67 10.22
N THR A 124 5.58 30.90 9.49
CA THR A 124 5.51 31.41 8.11
C THR A 124 4.87 30.39 7.17
N LEU A 125 5.25 29.11 7.31
CA LEU A 125 4.66 28.01 6.56
C LEU A 125 3.17 27.82 6.88
N ALA A 126 2.78 27.90 8.15
CA ALA A 126 1.40 27.80 8.59
C ALA A 126 0.53 28.93 7.98
N LYS A 127 0.95 30.19 8.12
CA LYS A 127 0.24 31.35 7.54
C LYS A 127 0.08 31.21 6.03
N LYS A 128 1.14 30.82 5.31
CA LYS A 128 1.07 30.61 3.85
C LYS A 128 0.12 29.48 3.47
N TYR A 129 0.05 28.42 4.28
CA TYR A 129 -0.88 27.32 4.07
C TYR A 129 -2.33 27.77 4.28
N GLU A 130 -2.61 28.48 5.37
CA GLU A 130 -3.94 29.01 5.72
C GLU A 130 -4.46 29.96 4.64
N LEU A 131 -3.63 30.90 4.17
CA LEU A 131 -4.01 31.84 3.10
C LEU A 131 -4.35 31.11 1.80
N LYS A 132 -3.55 30.10 1.41
CA LYS A 132 -3.85 29.30 0.22
C LYS A 132 -5.14 28.51 0.38
N PHE A 133 -5.38 27.95 1.57
CA PHE A 133 -6.62 27.22 1.86
C PHE A 133 -7.84 28.15 1.81
N ALA A 134 -7.78 29.33 2.41
CA ALA A 134 -8.85 30.34 2.33
C ALA A 134 -9.15 30.74 0.88
N HIS A 135 -8.12 30.99 0.07
CA HIS A 135 -8.28 31.27 -1.36
C HIS A 135 -8.97 30.13 -2.13
N GLN A 136 -8.62 28.88 -1.83
CA GLN A 136 -9.27 27.70 -2.44
C GLN A 136 -10.76 27.58 -2.07
N LEU A 137 -11.13 27.95 -0.83
CA LEU A 137 -12.53 28.00 -0.40
C LEU A 137 -13.29 29.12 -1.12
N MET A 138 -12.71 30.32 -1.23
CA MET A 138 -13.35 31.48 -1.86
C MET A 138 -13.59 31.31 -3.36
N ILE A 139 -12.71 30.60 -4.07
CA ILE A 139 -12.85 30.29 -5.51
C ILE A 139 -13.86 29.16 -5.78
N GLY A 140 -14.41 28.56 -4.72
CA GLY A 140 -15.34 27.43 -4.70
C GLY A 140 -16.10 27.16 -6.00
N THR A 141 -15.50 26.35 -6.88
CA THR A 141 -16.18 25.79 -8.05
C THR A 141 -16.11 24.27 -8.13
N ASN A 142 -15.45 23.57 -7.19
CA ASN A 142 -15.45 22.10 -7.18
C ASN A 142 -15.47 21.41 -5.81
N PHE A 143 -15.26 22.10 -4.69
CA PHE A 143 -15.24 21.42 -3.38
C PHE A 143 -16.64 20.98 -2.91
N LEU A 144 -17.66 21.80 -3.16
CA LEU A 144 -19.07 21.50 -2.87
C LEU A 144 -19.78 20.70 -3.99
N LYS A 145 -19.16 20.60 -5.17
CA LYS A 145 -19.62 19.75 -6.29
C LYS A 145 -19.09 18.32 -6.23
N LEU A 146 -18.39 17.95 -5.16
CA LEU A 146 -18.28 16.56 -4.76
C LEU A 146 -19.65 16.15 -4.20
N ARG A 147 -20.59 15.81 -5.11
CA ARG A 147 -21.62 14.85 -4.77
C ARG A 147 -20.88 13.67 -4.18
N PHE A 148 -20.97 13.47 -2.87
CA PHE A 148 -20.77 12.16 -2.27
C PHE A 148 -21.85 11.27 -2.89
N ASN A 149 -21.60 10.77 -4.09
CA ASN A 149 -22.25 9.56 -4.54
C ASN A 149 -21.73 8.50 -3.58
N LEU A 150 -22.45 8.32 -2.47
CA LEU A 150 -22.44 7.06 -1.73
C LEU A 150 -22.73 6.02 -2.79
N ASN A 151 -21.69 5.30 -3.21
CA ASN A 151 -21.80 4.32 -4.27
C ASN A 151 -22.53 3.12 -3.66
N ILE A 152 -23.87 3.20 -3.61
CA ILE A 152 -24.76 2.20 -2.99
C ILE A 152 -24.68 0.85 -3.73
N LYS A 153 -23.98 0.79 -4.87
CA LYS A 153 -23.71 -0.44 -5.62
C LYS A 153 -22.21 -0.72 -5.63
N HIS A 154 -21.72 -1.40 -4.60
CA HIS A 154 -20.52 -2.22 -4.67
C HIS A 154 -20.77 -3.40 -5.63
N ASN A 155 -20.83 -3.12 -6.94
CA ASN A 155 -20.74 -4.18 -7.94
C ASN A 155 -19.26 -4.45 -8.15
N LYS A 156 -18.84 -5.69 -7.84
CA LYS A 156 -17.50 -6.26 -8.08
C LYS A 156 -16.94 -5.78 -9.42
N THR A 157 -16.03 -4.81 -9.40
CA THR A 157 -15.29 -4.40 -10.60
C THR A 157 -14.16 -5.38 -10.82
N LEU A 158 -14.30 -6.23 -11.82
CA LEU A 158 -13.24 -7.12 -12.29
C LEU A 158 -12.09 -6.26 -12.87
N SER A 159 -10.85 -6.59 -12.53
CA SER A 159 -9.67 -5.91 -13.10
C SER A 159 -9.68 -6.05 -14.63
N ASN A 160 -9.58 -4.93 -15.35
CA ASN A 160 -9.45 -4.89 -16.82
C ASN A 160 -8.21 -5.65 -17.33
N TYR A 161 -7.25 -5.93 -16.46
CA TYR A 161 -6.02 -6.63 -16.80
C TYR A 161 -6.03 -8.11 -16.40
N LYS A 162 -7.10 -8.61 -15.76
CA LYS A 162 -7.18 -10.01 -15.31
C LYS A 162 -6.99 -10.99 -16.47
N ASN A 163 -7.65 -10.73 -17.59
CA ASN A 163 -7.58 -11.58 -18.78
C ASN A 163 -6.19 -11.53 -19.45
N PHE A 164 -5.58 -10.35 -19.51
CA PHE A 164 -4.23 -10.18 -20.05
C PHE A 164 -3.17 -10.87 -19.19
N ILE A 165 -3.28 -10.76 -17.86
CA ILE A 165 -2.37 -11.43 -16.92
C ILE A 165 -2.54 -12.95 -17.02
N SER A 166 -3.77 -13.47 -17.18
CA SER A 166 -4.00 -14.91 -17.35
C SER A 166 -3.53 -15.45 -18.71
N GLU A 167 -3.62 -14.67 -19.78
CA GLU A 167 -3.12 -15.05 -21.10
C GLU A 167 -1.59 -15.12 -21.14
N ILE A 168 -0.91 -14.17 -20.49
CA ILE A 168 0.56 -14.16 -20.42
C ILE A 168 1.09 -15.31 -19.56
N LEU A 169 0.40 -15.67 -18.49
CA LEU A 169 0.94 -16.60 -17.49
C LEU A 169 0.91 -18.07 -17.90
N HIS A 170 0.17 -18.48 -18.94
CA HIS A 170 0.18 -19.83 -19.56
C HIS A 170 0.39 -21.03 -18.62
N ASN A 171 -0.05 -20.98 -17.36
CA ASN A 171 0.19 -21.99 -16.34
C ASN A 171 -1.13 -22.33 -15.66
N ASN A 172 -1.63 -23.53 -15.95
CA ASN A 172 -2.89 -24.06 -15.43
C ASN A 172 -2.85 -24.49 -13.95
N GLU A 173 -1.76 -24.23 -13.21
CA GLU A 173 -1.58 -24.79 -11.86
C GLU A 173 -1.30 -23.79 -10.73
N ILE A 174 -0.97 -22.52 -11.02
CA ILE A 174 -0.69 -21.52 -9.98
C ILE A 174 -1.82 -20.48 -9.96
N SER A 175 -2.82 -20.71 -9.11
CA SER A 175 -3.90 -19.76 -8.85
C SER A 175 -3.40 -18.58 -8.00
N ILE A 176 -2.80 -17.58 -8.64
CA ILE A 176 -2.48 -16.31 -7.97
C ILE A 176 -3.80 -15.57 -7.71
N GLU A 177 -4.24 -15.55 -6.46
CA GLU A 177 -5.39 -14.76 -6.03
C GLU A 177 -4.95 -13.32 -5.74
N PHE A 178 -5.26 -12.40 -6.65
CA PHE A 178 -5.13 -10.97 -6.41
C PHE A 178 -6.31 -10.46 -5.59
N TYR A 179 -6.05 -9.92 -4.40
CA TYR A 179 -7.10 -9.41 -3.51
C TYR A 179 -7.26 -7.89 -3.62
N SER A 180 -6.23 -7.18 -4.08
CA SER A 180 -6.32 -5.74 -4.25
C SER A 180 -7.08 -5.37 -5.54
N HIS A 181 -8.28 -4.81 -5.37
CA HIS A 181 -8.95 -4.09 -6.44
C HIS A 181 -8.25 -2.74 -6.64
N VAL A 182 -7.47 -2.64 -7.73
CA VAL A 182 -6.96 -1.35 -8.22
C VAL A 182 -8.16 -0.60 -8.82
N GLN A 183 -8.56 0.49 -8.16
CA GLN A 183 -9.35 1.57 -8.78
C GLN A 183 -8.42 2.53 -9.49
#